data_AF-A0A9E3U6X6-F1
#
_entry.id   AF-A0A9E3U6X6-F1
#
_cell.length_a   1.000
_cell.length_b   1.000
_cell.length_c   1.000
_cell.angle_alpha   90.00
_cell.angle_beta   90.00
_cell.angle_gamma   90.00
#
_symmetry.space_group_name_H-M   'P 1'
#
loop_
_entity.id
_entity.type
_entity.pdbx_description
1 polymer ?
#
loop_
_entity_poly.entity_id
_entity_poly.type
_entity_poly.pdbx_seq_one_letter_code
_entity_poly.pdbx_strand_id
1 'polypeptide(L)'
;MLHSRRQALRLSAGFLLACRDARTGKDASAPPPSASPIVTPSCVETHDNIEGPYYRANAPERANLLEPGMLGTPIEIRGRVTGLDCAARAPGLANVELDVWHATHDGHYDNDGTMRLGDRFLLRGRVRTDAEGRYAIRTIMPGRYLNGRQYRPAHVHVKLRAAGFAPLTTQLYFPGDPYNDVDPFIHRSLIMSVESAVARFDFVLRPAAG
;
A
#
# COMPACT_ATOMS: atom_id res chain seq x y z
N MET A 1 51.12 2.85 -46.83
CA MET A 1 51.97 1.79 -47.40
C MET A 1 52.65 1.05 -46.26
N LEU A 2 52.44 -0.28 -46.26
CA LEU A 2 53.21 -1.39 -45.65
C LEU A 2 53.88 -1.25 -44.27
N HIS A 3 53.20 -1.86 -43.29
CA HIS A 3 53.64 -2.92 -42.36
C HIS A 3 55.14 -3.15 -42.10
N SER A 4 55.52 -2.99 -40.83
CA SER A 4 56.80 -3.39 -40.21
C SER A 4 56.54 -3.36 -38.68
N ARG A 5 56.87 -4.32 -37.81
CA ARG A 5 57.71 -5.51 -37.84
C ARG A 5 57.47 -6.29 -36.52
N ARG A 6 57.58 -7.62 -36.62
CA ARG A 6 58.28 -8.57 -35.72
C ARG A 6 57.74 -8.92 -34.31
N GLN A 7 57.65 -10.24 -34.17
CA GLN A 7 57.54 -11.11 -33.00
C GLN A 7 58.69 -10.93 -31.99
N ALA A 8 58.47 -11.24 -30.70
CA ALA A 8 58.98 -12.45 -30.03
C ALA A 8 59.03 -12.32 -28.49
N LEU A 9 58.70 -13.44 -27.85
CA LEU A 9 58.68 -13.78 -26.43
C LEU A 9 60.07 -13.71 -25.75
N ARG A 10 60.14 -13.30 -24.48
CA ARG A 10 61.17 -13.75 -23.52
C ARG A 10 60.60 -13.88 -22.09
N LEU A 11 60.73 -15.07 -21.53
CA LEU A 11 60.59 -15.43 -20.12
C LEU A 11 61.84 -15.01 -19.33
N SER A 12 61.67 -14.69 -18.04
CA SER A 12 62.68 -14.89 -17.00
C SER A 12 62.02 -14.96 -15.62
N ALA A 13 62.51 -15.89 -14.80
CA ALA A 13 61.96 -16.32 -13.51
C ALA A 13 62.89 -15.93 -12.34
N GLY A 14 62.35 -16.01 -11.12
CA GLY A 14 63.09 -16.05 -9.85
C GLY A 14 62.91 -14.78 -8.99
N PHE A 15 62.84 -14.81 -7.66
CA PHE A 15 63.01 -15.88 -6.67
C PHE A 15 62.64 -15.29 -5.28
N LEU A 16 62.02 -16.09 -4.39
CA LEU A 16 62.12 -16.04 -2.90
C LEU A 16 61.63 -14.78 -2.11
N LEU A 17 61.17 -14.79 -0.85
CA LEU A 17 60.97 -15.78 0.23
C LEU A 17 60.02 -15.14 1.30
N ALA A 18 59.25 -16.01 1.96
CA ALA A 18 58.46 -15.94 3.20
C ALA A 18 58.52 -14.72 4.15
N CYS A 19 57.40 -14.38 4.82
CA CYS A 19 57.07 -14.87 6.17
C CYS A 19 55.70 -14.36 6.69
N ARG A 20 55.08 -15.19 7.54
CA ARG A 20 53.81 -15.06 8.28
C ARG A 20 53.73 -13.81 9.17
N ASP A 21 52.53 -13.28 9.37
CA ASP A 21 51.94 -13.34 10.73
C ASP A 21 50.41 -13.26 10.73
N ALA A 22 49.80 -14.03 11.63
CA ALA A 22 48.37 -14.09 11.85
C ALA A 22 47.96 -13.05 12.90
N ARG A 23 46.92 -12.25 12.63
CA ARG A 23 46.12 -11.62 13.70
C ARG A 23 44.64 -11.77 13.41
N THR A 24 44.00 -12.42 14.36
CA THR A 24 42.58 -12.56 14.60
C THR A 24 41.88 -11.19 14.62
N GLY A 25 40.98 -10.96 13.66
CA GLY A 25 39.96 -9.92 13.70
C GLY A 25 38.59 -10.60 13.72
N LYS A 26 38.01 -10.68 14.92
CA LYS A 26 36.66 -11.17 15.16
C LYS A 26 35.72 -10.04 14.75
N ASP A 27 35.25 -10.03 13.50
CA ASP A 27 34.26 -9.05 13.07
C ASP A 27 32.93 -9.35 13.76
N ALA A 28 32.74 -8.64 14.87
CA ALA A 28 31.49 -8.52 15.55
C ALA A 28 30.56 -7.61 14.74
N SER A 29 29.40 -8.16 14.40
CA SER A 29 28.11 -7.46 14.36
C SER A 29 27.90 -6.35 13.33
N ALA A 30 26.98 -6.63 12.40
CA ALA A 30 25.72 -5.88 12.40
C ALA A 30 24.55 -6.85 12.16
N PRO A 31 23.53 -6.90 13.03
CA PRO A 31 22.27 -7.55 12.67
C PRO A 31 21.66 -6.79 11.47
N PRO A 32 20.87 -7.46 10.62
CA PRO A 32 20.15 -6.78 9.53
C PRO A 32 19.28 -5.66 10.11
N PRO A 33 19.06 -4.56 9.37
CA PRO A 33 18.27 -3.44 9.85
C PRO A 33 16.92 -3.95 10.35
N SER A 34 16.70 -3.68 11.64
CA SER A 34 15.47 -3.93 12.36
C SER A 34 14.30 -3.39 11.55
N ALA A 35 13.24 -4.21 11.40
CA ALA A 35 11.98 -3.80 10.82
C ALA A 35 11.58 -2.43 11.37
N SER A 36 11.38 -1.47 10.47
CA SER A 36 10.85 -0.15 10.82
C SER A 36 9.68 -0.32 11.80
N PRO A 37 9.62 0.48 12.88
CA PRO A 37 8.58 0.30 13.87
C PRO A 37 7.24 0.44 13.16
N ILE A 38 6.43 -0.62 13.22
CA ILE A 38 5.01 -0.53 12.97
C ILE A 38 4.53 0.42 14.05
N VAL A 39 4.46 1.71 13.74
CA VAL A 39 3.79 2.68 14.59
C VAL A 39 2.31 2.33 14.41
N THR A 40 1.83 1.34 15.14
CA THR A 40 0.39 1.21 15.39
C THR A 40 0.07 2.45 16.23
N PRO A 41 -0.58 3.47 15.66
CA PRO A 41 -1.02 4.59 16.47
C PRO A 41 -2.05 4.01 17.46
N SER A 42 -2.10 4.58 18.66
CA SER A 42 -3.11 4.37 19.70
C SER A 42 -4.34 3.54 19.30
N CYS A 43 -4.70 2.51 20.09
CA CYS A 43 -5.90 1.69 19.88
C CYS A 43 -7.21 2.45 20.01
N VAL A 44 -7.42 3.27 18.99
CA VAL A 44 -8.51 4.18 18.78
C VAL A 44 -9.20 3.67 17.54
N GLU A 45 -10.51 3.55 17.62
CA GLU A 45 -11.37 3.18 16.49
C GLU A 45 -10.99 4.00 15.25
N THR A 46 -10.89 3.33 14.11
CA THR A 46 -10.67 4.04 12.86
C THR A 46 -11.86 4.96 12.59
N HIS A 47 -11.60 6.25 12.37
CA HIS A 47 -12.62 7.22 12.03
C HIS A 47 -13.42 6.78 10.81
N ASP A 48 -14.74 6.94 10.88
CA ASP A 48 -15.61 6.80 9.74
C ASP A 48 -15.42 7.98 8.78
N ASN A 49 -15.93 7.81 7.56
CA ASN A 49 -15.98 8.87 6.57
C ASN A 49 -17.20 8.67 5.66
N ILE A 50 -17.57 9.70 4.89
CA ILE A 50 -18.73 9.62 4.01
C ILE A 50 -18.56 8.51 2.96
N GLU A 51 -19.64 7.82 2.63
CA GLU A 51 -19.63 6.80 1.57
C GLU A 51 -19.40 7.41 0.18
N GLY A 52 -19.90 8.63 -0.02
CA GLY A 52 -19.94 9.26 -1.33
C GLY A 52 -20.97 8.61 -2.27
N PRO A 53 -21.18 9.18 -3.46
CA PRO A 53 -22.27 8.76 -4.35
C PRO A 53 -21.93 7.56 -5.25
N TYR A 54 -20.67 7.12 -5.27
CA TYR A 54 -20.17 6.17 -6.26
C TYR A 54 -20.03 4.73 -5.73
N TYR A 55 -20.52 4.41 -4.54
CA TYR A 55 -20.52 3.03 -4.05
C TYR A 55 -21.37 2.11 -4.95
N ARG A 56 -20.86 0.91 -5.22
CA ARG A 56 -21.58 -0.16 -5.93
C ARG A 56 -21.39 -1.45 -5.16
N ALA A 57 -22.48 -2.06 -4.71
CA ALA A 57 -22.44 -3.35 -4.04
C ALA A 57 -22.02 -4.47 -5.01
N ASN A 58 -21.60 -5.60 -4.44
CA ASN A 58 -21.29 -6.85 -5.16
C ASN A 58 -20.08 -6.77 -6.12
N ALA A 59 -19.08 -5.95 -5.79
CA ALA A 59 -17.81 -5.99 -6.50
C ALA A 59 -17.20 -7.42 -6.46
N PRO A 60 -16.44 -7.84 -7.49
CA PRO A 60 -15.83 -9.16 -7.50
C PRO A 60 -14.81 -9.34 -6.37
N GLU A 61 -14.67 -10.55 -5.84
CA GLU A 61 -13.57 -10.87 -4.92
C GLU A 61 -12.25 -10.92 -5.71
N ARG A 62 -11.42 -9.89 -5.54
CA ARG A 62 -10.10 -9.77 -6.17
C ARG A 62 -9.22 -8.78 -5.42
N ALA A 63 -7.96 -9.15 -5.21
CA ALA A 63 -6.95 -8.29 -4.60
C ALA A 63 -6.15 -7.47 -5.61
N ASN A 64 -6.13 -7.86 -6.89
CA ASN A 64 -5.48 -7.11 -7.95
C ASN A 64 -6.54 -6.41 -8.81
N LEU A 65 -6.56 -5.08 -8.75
CA LEU A 65 -7.48 -4.22 -9.49
C LEU A 65 -6.87 -3.74 -10.82
N LEU A 66 -5.60 -4.04 -11.09
CA LEU A 66 -4.91 -3.67 -12.32
C LEU A 66 -5.42 -4.49 -13.51
N GLU A 67 -5.66 -3.80 -14.62
CA GLU A 67 -6.03 -4.42 -15.90
C GLU A 67 -4.97 -4.11 -16.97
N PRO A 68 -4.78 -4.96 -18.00
CA PRO A 68 -3.84 -4.67 -19.09
C PRO A 68 -4.13 -3.32 -19.76
N GLY A 69 -3.08 -2.52 -19.96
CA GLY A 69 -3.19 -1.20 -20.59
C GLY A 69 -3.77 -0.09 -19.69
N MET A 70 -4.03 -0.38 -18.41
CA MET A 70 -4.49 0.61 -17.45
C MET A 70 -3.43 1.71 -17.23
N LEU A 71 -3.87 2.96 -17.33
CA LEU A 71 -3.05 4.14 -17.02
C LEU A 71 -3.03 4.42 -15.53
N GLY A 72 -2.00 5.14 -15.07
CA GLY A 72 -1.80 5.52 -13.68
C GLY A 72 -0.56 4.89 -13.06
N THR A 73 -0.20 5.35 -11.87
CA THR A 73 0.95 4.85 -11.12
C THR A 73 0.55 3.65 -10.26
N PRO A 74 1.10 2.44 -10.47
CA PRO A 74 0.77 1.29 -9.64
C PRO A 74 1.16 1.50 -8.17
N ILE A 75 0.32 1.03 -7.26
CA ILE A 75 0.54 1.04 -5.81
C ILE A 75 -0.07 -0.19 -5.15
N GLU A 76 0.59 -0.70 -4.12
CA GLU A 76 0.02 -1.70 -3.20
C GLU A 76 -0.45 -1.00 -1.91
N ILE A 77 -1.72 -1.17 -1.55
CA ILE A 77 -2.27 -0.75 -0.27
C ILE A 77 -2.39 -1.97 0.62
N ARG A 78 -1.77 -1.94 1.80
CA ARG A 78 -1.77 -3.08 2.72
C ARG A 78 -1.77 -2.66 4.18
N GLY A 79 -2.14 -3.60 5.04
CA GLY A 79 -2.03 -3.44 6.48
C GLY A 79 -2.77 -4.53 7.20
N ARG A 80 -3.24 -4.23 8.40
CA ARG A 80 -3.89 -5.19 9.28
C ARG A 80 -5.21 -4.64 9.82
N VAL A 81 -6.16 -5.52 10.08
CA VAL A 81 -7.39 -5.21 10.81
C VAL A 81 -7.32 -5.81 12.20
N THR A 82 -7.63 -5.02 13.21
CA THR A 82 -7.61 -5.38 14.64
C THR A 82 -8.87 -4.87 15.35
N GLY A 83 -9.12 -5.34 16.58
CA GLY A 83 -10.10 -4.75 17.49
C GLY A 83 -9.52 -3.63 18.35
N LEU A 84 -10.30 -3.07 19.27
CA LEU A 84 -9.85 -2.02 20.21
C LEU A 84 -8.73 -2.46 21.17
N ASP A 85 -8.43 -3.75 21.25
CA ASP A 85 -7.31 -4.34 22.00
C ASP A 85 -6.00 -4.35 21.20
N CYS A 86 -5.87 -3.49 20.18
CA CYS A 86 -4.85 -3.44 19.11
C CYS A 86 -3.36 -3.28 19.50
N ALA A 87 -2.97 -3.54 20.76
CA ALA A 87 -1.57 -3.49 21.19
C ALA A 87 -0.68 -4.26 20.20
N ALA A 88 0.63 -3.99 20.17
CA ALA A 88 1.54 -4.54 19.14
C ALA A 88 1.53 -6.08 18.96
N ARG A 89 0.90 -6.84 19.87
CA ARG A 89 0.71 -8.29 19.84
C ARG A 89 -0.75 -8.76 19.75
N ALA A 90 -1.71 -7.84 19.59
CA ALA A 90 -3.12 -8.17 19.51
C ALA A 90 -3.38 -9.15 18.38
N PRO A 91 -4.28 -10.14 18.54
CA PRO A 91 -4.69 -10.97 17.43
C PRO A 91 -5.35 -10.11 16.35
N GLY A 92 -5.10 -10.45 15.10
CA GLY A 92 -5.72 -9.76 13.96
C GLY A 92 -7.11 -10.33 13.77
N LEU A 93 -7.99 -9.54 13.18
CA LEU A 93 -9.32 -10.01 12.82
C LEU A 93 -9.23 -10.74 11.49
N ALA A 94 -9.39 -12.05 11.51
CA ALA A 94 -9.42 -12.88 10.31
C ALA A 94 -10.78 -12.79 9.59
N ASN A 95 -10.78 -13.04 8.28
CA ASN A 95 -12.00 -13.07 7.45
C ASN A 95 -12.84 -11.78 7.50
N VAL A 96 -12.21 -10.63 7.78
CA VAL A 96 -12.83 -9.31 7.62
C VAL A 96 -12.92 -9.03 6.13
N GLU A 97 -14.11 -8.76 5.63
CA GLU A 97 -14.30 -8.31 4.26
C GLU A 97 -13.96 -6.83 4.17
N LEU A 98 -13.10 -6.46 3.22
CA LEU A 98 -12.85 -5.09 2.78
C LEU A 98 -13.41 -4.94 1.37
N ASP A 99 -14.43 -4.09 1.21
CA ASP A 99 -15.01 -3.69 -0.07
C ASP A 99 -14.43 -2.34 -0.48
N VAL A 100 -13.66 -2.32 -1.57
CA VAL A 100 -12.79 -1.20 -1.94
C VAL A 100 -13.18 -0.65 -3.30
N TRP A 101 -13.25 0.67 -3.40
CA TRP A 101 -13.49 1.39 -4.65
C TRP A 101 -12.77 2.73 -4.68
N HIS A 102 -12.31 3.14 -5.86
CA HIS A 102 -11.73 4.48 -6.06
C HIS A 102 -11.80 4.90 -7.52
N ALA A 103 -11.48 6.17 -7.77
CA ALA A 103 -11.44 6.74 -9.11
C ALA A 103 -10.22 6.24 -9.92
N THR A 104 -10.29 6.34 -11.23
CA THR A 104 -9.13 6.22 -12.13
C THR A 104 -8.09 7.31 -11.87
N HIS A 105 -6.90 7.19 -12.48
CA HIS A 105 -5.82 8.18 -12.37
C HIS A 105 -6.19 9.62 -12.76
N ASP A 106 -7.25 9.78 -13.56
CA ASP A 106 -7.82 11.05 -14.04
C ASP A 106 -9.12 11.44 -13.32
N GLY A 107 -9.50 10.73 -12.26
CA GLY A 107 -10.58 11.14 -11.36
C GLY A 107 -11.98 10.64 -11.74
N HIS A 108 -12.08 9.61 -12.57
CA HIS A 108 -13.37 9.07 -13.02
C HIS A 108 -13.75 7.78 -12.31
N TYR A 109 -15.04 7.60 -12.02
CA TYR A 109 -15.60 6.34 -11.56
C TYR A 109 -16.31 5.62 -12.70
N ASP A 110 -16.32 4.29 -12.68
CA ASP A 110 -17.01 3.49 -13.70
C ASP A 110 -18.53 3.75 -13.83
N ASN A 111 -19.12 4.42 -12.85
CA ASN A 111 -20.53 4.77 -12.79
C ASN A 111 -20.81 6.27 -12.64
N ASP A 112 -19.84 7.14 -12.95
CA ASP A 112 -20.05 8.60 -12.95
C ASP A 112 -20.67 9.14 -14.27
N GLY A 113 -20.85 8.25 -15.26
CA GLY A 113 -21.40 8.59 -16.58
C GLY A 113 -20.38 9.02 -17.63
N THR A 114 -19.10 9.10 -17.29
CA THR A 114 -18.01 9.48 -18.21
C THR A 114 -17.48 8.31 -19.03
N MET A 115 -17.73 7.07 -18.58
CA MET A 115 -17.27 5.83 -19.21
C MET A 115 -18.44 4.92 -19.58
N ARG A 116 -18.27 4.12 -20.66
CA ARG A 116 -19.26 3.14 -21.12
C ARG A 116 -18.79 1.71 -20.82
N LEU A 117 -18.82 1.32 -19.54
CA LEU A 117 -18.33 0.02 -19.08
C LEU A 117 -19.43 -1.02 -18.83
N GLY A 118 -20.71 -0.64 -18.93
CA GLY A 118 -21.84 -1.50 -18.59
C GLY A 118 -21.79 -1.91 -17.12
N ASP A 119 -22.03 -3.19 -16.83
CA ASP A 119 -22.03 -3.72 -15.46
C ASP A 119 -20.63 -4.04 -14.91
N ARG A 120 -19.57 -3.83 -15.70
CA ARG A 120 -18.20 -4.11 -15.27
C ARG A 120 -17.81 -3.28 -14.05
N PHE A 121 -16.98 -3.86 -13.20
CA PHE A 121 -16.38 -3.21 -12.03
C PHE A 121 -14.95 -2.81 -12.38
N LEU A 122 -14.67 -1.51 -12.56
CA LEU A 122 -13.31 -0.98 -12.74
C LEU A 122 -12.82 -0.40 -11.42
N LEU A 123 -11.59 -0.74 -11.00
CA LEU A 123 -10.97 -0.23 -9.76
C LEU A 123 -11.85 -0.44 -8.51
N ARG A 124 -12.55 -1.59 -8.50
CA ARG A 124 -13.39 -2.07 -7.42
C ARG A 124 -13.09 -3.54 -7.13
N GLY A 125 -13.04 -3.92 -5.85
CA GLY A 125 -12.85 -5.31 -5.47
C GLY A 125 -13.12 -5.54 -4.00
N ARG A 126 -13.42 -6.79 -3.67
CA ARG A 126 -13.52 -7.28 -2.30
C ARG A 126 -12.33 -8.18 -1.97
N VAL A 127 -11.75 -7.99 -0.79
CA VAL A 127 -10.72 -8.87 -0.23
C VAL A 127 -11.10 -9.27 1.18
N ARG A 128 -10.52 -10.37 1.65
CA ARG A 128 -10.68 -10.84 3.03
C ARG A 128 -9.34 -10.84 3.73
N THR A 129 -9.32 -10.48 5.00
CA THR A 129 -8.10 -10.58 5.80
C THR A 129 -7.70 -12.04 6.03
N ASP A 130 -6.40 -12.29 6.10
CA ASP A 130 -5.84 -13.59 6.44
C ASP A 130 -5.98 -13.93 7.94
N ALA A 131 -5.44 -15.08 8.37
CA ALA A 131 -5.52 -15.55 9.76
C ALA A 131 -4.88 -14.58 10.77
N GLU A 132 -3.92 -13.77 10.33
CA GLU A 132 -3.27 -12.75 11.14
C GLU A 132 -3.90 -11.36 10.97
N GLY A 133 -5.03 -11.26 10.26
CA GLY A 133 -5.77 -10.02 10.03
C GLY A 133 -5.17 -9.13 8.93
N ARG A 134 -4.23 -9.62 8.11
CA ARG A 134 -3.58 -8.81 7.09
C ARG A 134 -4.40 -8.76 5.80
N TYR A 135 -4.33 -7.64 5.10
CA TYR A 135 -4.90 -7.47 3.76
C TYR A 135 -3.86 -6.82 2.83
N ALA A 136 -4.01 -7.03 1.53
CA ALA A 136 -3.25 -6.34 0.50
C ALA A 136 -4.10 -6.18 -0.76
N ILE A 137 -4.01 -5.01 -1.39
CA ILE A 137 -4.71 -4.65 -2.62
C ILE A 137 -3.71 -3.98 -3.56
N ARG A 138 -3.59 -4.50 -4.79
CA ARG A 138 -2.77 -3.93 -5.84
C ARG A 138 -3.67 -3.13 -6.78
N THR A 139 -3.36 -1.86 -6.95
CA THR A 139 -4.15 -0.92 -7.75
C THR A 139 -3.27 0.20 -8.31
N ILE A 140 -3.88 1.29 -8.77
CA ILE A 140 -3.21 2.54 -9.14
C ILE A 140 -3.51 3.65 -8.13
N MET A 141 -2.64 4.66 -8.11
CA MET A 141 -2.93 5.94 -7.45
C MET A 141 -4.15 6.60 -8.10
N PRO A 142 -5.22 6.90 -7.35
CA PRO A 142 -6.40 7.56 -7.89
C PRO A 142 -6.11 9.02 -8.21
N GLY A 143 -6.81 9.54 -9.21
CA GLY A 143 -6.88 10.95 -9.52
C GLY A 143 -7.80 11.70 -8.55
N ARG A 144 -7.65 13.02 -8.55
CA ARG A 144 -8.56 13.94 -7.87
C ARG A 144 -9.79 14.17 -8.75
N TYR A 145 -10.94 14.42 -8.14
CA TYR A 145 -12.17 14.76 -8.87
C TYR A 145 -12.90 15.93 -8.22
N LEU A 146 -13.71 16.63 -9.03
CA LEU A 146 -14.49 17.78 -8.57
C LEU A 146 -15.71 17.33 -7.75
N ASN A 147 -15.86 17.95 -6.59
CA ASN A 147 -17.09 17.99 -5.82
C ASN A 147 -17.61 19.43 -5.81
N GLY A 148 -18.57 19.73 -6.69
CA GLY A 148 -18.96 21.10 -6.98
C GLY A 148 -17.81 21.87 -7.61
N ARG A 149 -17.27 22.87 -6.90
CA ARG A 149 -16.18 23.74 -7.38
C ARG A 149 -14.81 23.39 -6.80
N GLN A 150 -14.72 22.38 -5.94
CA GLN A 150 -13.51 22.03 -5.22
C GLN A 150 -13.10 20.60 -5.55
N TYR A 151 -11.80 20.36 -5.73
CA TYR A 151 -11.31 19.00 -5.84
C TYR A 151 -11.31 18.31 -4.49
N ARG A 152 -11.69 17.05 -4.50
CA ARG A 152 -11.35 16.13 -3.40
C ARG A 152 -9.91 15.64 -3.59
N PRO A 153 -9.13 15.47 -2.51
CA PRO A 153 -7.80 14.85 -2.57
C PRO A 153 -7.91 13.45 -3.16
N ALA A 154 -6.80 12.91 -3.67
CA ALA A 154 -6.77 11.50 -4.06
C ALA A 154 -7.12 10.62 -2.85
N HIS A 155 -8.07 9.69 -3.01
CA HIS A 155 -8.50 8.82 -1.93
C HIS A 155 -9.03 7.48 -2.42
N VAL A 156 -9.04 6.51 -1.51
CA VAL A 156 -9.60 5.17 -1.70
C VAL A 156 -10.70 4.94 -0.68
N HIS A 157 -11.89 4.59 -1.13
CA HIS A 157 -12.97 4.22 -0.22
C HIS A 157 -12.82 2.76 0.21
N VAL A 158 -13.17 2.49 1.47
CA VAL A 158 -13.17 1.14 2.04
C VAL A 158 -14.40 0.98 2.93
N LYS A 159 -15.11 -0.13 2.74
CA LYS A 159 -16.16 -0.59 3.67
C LYS A 159 -15.76 -1.93 4.28
N LEU A 160 -15.67 -1.99 5.59
CA LEU A 160 -15.27 -3.18 6.34
C LEU A 160 -16.49 -3.85 6.97
N ARG A 161 -16.54 -5.18 6.87
CA ARG A 161 -17.54 -6.03 7.53
C ARG A 161 -16.86 -7.21 8.20
N ALA A 162 -17.13 -7.38 9.50
CA ALA A 162 -16.60 -8.49 10.29
C ALA A 162 -17.68 -8.99 11.27
N ALA A 163 -17.74 -10.30 11.49
CA ALA A 163 -18.66 -10.87 12.46
C ALA A 163 -18.33 -10.37 13.87
N GLY A 164 -19.34 -9.87 14.60
CA GLY A 164 -19.17 -9.34 15.96
C GLY A 164 -18.65 -7.90 16.04
N PHE A 165 -18.42 -7.22 14.92
CA PHE A 165 -17.97 -5.83 14.87
C PHE A 165 -18.99 -4.93 14.16
N ALA A 166 -19.01 -3.65 14.52
CA ALA A 166 -19.77 -2.66 13.77
C ALA A 166 -19.20 -2.51 12.35
N PRO A 167 -20.04 -2.37 11.31
CA PRO A 167 -19.56 -2.07 9.97
C PRO A 167 -18.89 -0.68 9.96
N LEU A 168 -17.80 -0.55 9.22
CA LEU A 168 -17.07 0.70 9.06
C LEU A 168 -17.09 1.11 7.59
N THR A 169 -17.58 2.31 7.30
CA THR A 169 -17.37 2.99 6.02
C THR A 169 -16.39 4.12 6.24
N THR A 170 -15.31 4.15 5.47
CA THR A 170 -14.29 5.19 5.59
C THR A 170 -13.57 5.44 4.26
N GLN A 171 -12.63 6.38 4.27
CA GLN A 171 -11.79 6.76 3.14
C GLN A 171 -10.34 6.81 3.59
N LEU A 172 -9.41 6.40 2.72
CA LEU A 172 -7.97 6.49 2.93
C LEU A 172 -7.39 7.55 2.00
N TYR A 173 -6.55 8.43 2.54
CA TYR A 173 -5.97 9.56 1.80
C TYR A 173 -4.46 9.40 1.65
N PHE A 174 -3.89 10.07 0.65
CA PHE A 174 -2.45 10.03 0.40
C PHE A 174 -1.73 11.22 1.04
N PRO A 175 -0.52 11.03 1.60
CA PRO A 175 0.26 12.11 2.17
C PRO A 175 0.67 13.11 1.08
N GLY A 176 0.71 14.39 1.44
CA GLY A 176 1.16 15.47 0.55
C GLY A 176 0.16 15.88 -0.54
N ASP A 177 -1.07 15.35 -0.55
CA ASP A 177 -2.11 15.89 -1.44
C ASP A 177 -2.49 17.32 -0.99
N PRO A 178 -2.41 18.33 -1.88
CA PRO A 178 -2.70 19.72 -1.52
C PRO A 178 -4.17 19.95 -1.11
N TYR A 179 -5.08 19.04 -1.44
CA TYR A 179 -6.49 19.16 -1.05
C TYR A 179 -6.79 18.56 0.33
N ASN A 180 -5.82 17.91 0.98
CA ASN A 180 -5.98 17.36 2.33
C ASN A 180 -6.26 18.45 3.39
N ASP A 181 -5.85 19.69 3.15
CA ASP A 181 -6.06 20.79 4.11
C ASP A 181 -7.38 21.55 3.90
N VAL A 182 -8.11 21.25 2.82
CA VAL A 182 -9.26 22.05 2.39
C VAL A 182 -10.51 21.22 2.08
N ASP A 183 -10.41 19.90 1.92
CA ASP A 183 -11.59 19.01 1.83
C ASP A 183 -12.27 18.93 3.20
N PRO A 184 -13.55 19.33 3.33
CA PRO A 184 -14.25 19.32 4.61
C PRO A 184 -14.50 17.92 5.18
N PHE A 185 -14.36 16.85 4.38
CA PHE A 185 -14.62 15.47 4.81
C PHE A 185 -13.38 14.78 5.37
N ILE A 186 -12.18 15.31 5.17
CA ILE A 186 -10.97 14.59 5.54
C ILE A 186 -10.78 14.54 7.06
N HIS A 187 -10.33 13.37 7.54
CA HIS A 187 -9.78 13.23 8.88
C HIS A 187 -8.29 12.91 8.78
N ARG A 188 -7.42 13.67 9.47
CA ARG A 188 -5.95 13.50 9.35
C ARG A 188 -5.48 12.10 9.74
N SER A 189 -6.19 11.41 10.63
CA SER A 189 -5.86 10.02 11.01
C SER A 189 -6.09 9.00 9.89
N LEU A 190 -6.72 9.41 8.78
CA LEU A 190 -7.02 8.56 7.62
C LEU A 190 -5.99 8.74 6.49
N ILE A 191 -4.97 9.56 6.71
CA ILE A 191 -3.84 9.70 5.78
C ILE A 191 -2.91 8.49 5.96
N MET A 192 -2.68 7.75 4.88
CA MET A 192 -1.82 6.57 4.88
C MET A 192 -0.35 6.96 5.00
N SER A 193 0.47 6.01 5.48
CA SER A 193 1.92 6.09 5.33
C SER A 193 2.31 5.54 3.96
N VAL A 194 3.07 6.28 3.16
CA VAL A 194 3.48 5.86 1.81
C VAL A 194 4.99 5.85 1.70
N GLU A 195 5.52 4.73 1.26
CA GLU A 195 6.96 4.53 1.01
C GLU A 195 7.13 3.80 -0.33
N SER A 196 7.81 4.43 -1.28
CA SER A 196 7.94 3.92 -2.65
C SER A 196 6.56 3.62 -3.26
N ALA A 197 6.30 2.40 -3.72
CA ALA A 197 5.03 1.97 -4.31
C ALA A 197 4.13 1.22 -3.31
N VAL A 198 4.27 1.47 -2.01
CA VAL A 198 3.49 0.82 -0.95
C VAL A 198 2.86 1.86 -0.04
N ALA A 199 1.52 1.85 0.05
CA ALA A 199 0.76 2.55 1.07
C ALA A 199 0.37 1.61 2.20
N ARG A 200 0.52 2.06 3.45
CA ARG A 200 0.23 1.30 4.66
C ARG A 200 -0.85 1.99 5.49
N PHE A 201 -1.83 1.19 5.93
CA PHE A 201 -2.89 1.62 6.83
C PHE A 201 -3.40 0.44 7.66
N ASP A 202 -3.52 0.61 8.97
CA ASP A 202 -4.12 -0.40 9.84
C ASP A 202 -5.51 0.06 10.28
N PHE A 203 -6.48 -0.85 10.24
CA PHE A 203 -7.84 -0.61 10.70
C PHE A 203 -8.04 -1.15 12.12
N VAL A 204 -8.77 -0.38 12.92
CA VAL A 204 -9.20 -0.74 14.27
C VAL A 204 -10.72 -0.70 14.29
N LEU A 205 -11.36 -1.86 14.40
CA LEU A 205 -12.82 -2.00 14.43
C LEU A 205 -13.34 -2.02 15.87
N ARG A 206 -14.46 -1.34 16.08
CA ARG A 206 -15.22 -1.40 17.33
C ARG A 206 -16.15 -2.62 17.34
N PRO A 207 -16.26 -3.35 18.45
CA PRO A 207 -17.25 -4.41 18.62
C PRO A 207 -18.69 -3.91 18.38
N ALA A 208 -19.55 -4.77 17.84
CA ALA A 208 -20.97 -4.46 17.72
C ALA A 208 -21.58 -4.29 19.13
N ALA A 209 -22.57 -3.41 19.26
CA ALA A 209 -23.38 -3.38 20.47
C ALA A 209 -24.16 -4.70 20.55
N GLY A 210 -24.02 -5.39 21.69
CA GLY A 210 -24.75 -6.63 21.97
C GLY A 210 -26.23 -6.39 22.26
#